data_AF-A0A7Y6BVU3-F1
#
_entry.id   AF-A0A7Y6BVU3-F1
#
_cell.length_a   1.000
_cell.length_b   1.000
_cell.length_c   1.000
_cell.angle_alpha   90.00
_cell.angle_beta   90.00
_cell.angle_gamma   90.00
#
_symmetry.space_group_name_H-M   'P 1'
#
loop_
_entity.id
_entity.type
_entity.pdbx_description
1 polymer ?
#
loop_
_entity_poly.entity_id
_entity_poly.type
_entity_poly.pdbx_seq_one_letter_code
_entity_poly.pdbx_strand_id
1 'polypeptide(L)'
;MKMDAVFDPTKKYRYLLSREWNASLPRLLYVMLNPSTASHEEEDQTSKQCLYFAKKFGFGSLEIVNLYAIISTDPNQLKFVHDPIGDENDKFILEAASRATTIIVSWGEKHFINQRHNKVARLLTSKGHQLHCLGIAKSGHPRHPSRMSHSIESLTLYSTDDYLRKLHAPQKVISLVPTIMNRKLKSPDRYDPVTRSDYDFHKDVMED
;
A
#
# COMPACT_ATOMS: atom_id res chain seq x y z
N MET A 1 8.62 24.27 -17.24
CA MET A 1 9.04 23.06 -16.49
C MET A 1 9.48 22.04 -17.52
N LYS A 2 10.67 21.46 -17.39
CA LYS A 2 11.12 20.35 -18.23
C LYS A 2 10.43 19.07 -17.77
N MET A 3 9.91 18.29 -18.72
CA MET A 3 9.21 17.04 -18.49
C MET A 3 9.89 15.95 -19.31
N ASP A 4 10.16 14.80 -18.69
CA ASP A 4 10.77 13.66 -19.35
C ASP A 4 10.19 12.34 -18.81
N ALA A 5 10.34 11.28 -19.59
CA ALA A 5 9.96 9.93 -19.22
C ALA A 5 10.80 8.91 -20.00
N VAL A 6 11.38 7.94 -19.29
CA VAL A 6 12.18 6.87 -19.90
C VAL A 6 11.36 5.60 -19.96
N PHE A 7 11.18 5.10 -21.18
CA PHE A 7 10.47 3.87 -21.48
C PHE A 7 11.42 2.83 -22.06
N ASP A 8 11.03 1.56 -21.98
CA ASP A 8 11.65 0.53 -22.80
C ASP A 8 11.25 0.71 -24.29
N PRO A 9 11.94 0.04 -25.24
CA PRO A 9 11.61 0.13 -26.66
C PRO A 9 10.17 -0.27 -27.00
N THR A 10 9.55 -1.16 -26.21
CA THR A 10 8.15 -1.58 -26.44
C THR A 10 7.12 -0.60 -25.86
N LYS A 11 7.57 0.38 -25.07
CA LYS A 11 6.73 1.33 -24.30
C LYS A 11 5.76 0.66 -23.33
N LYS A 12 5.98 -0.60 -22.97
CA LYS A 12 5.20 -1.32 -21.94
C LYS A 12 5.70 -0.99 -20.55
N TYR A 13 6.98 -0.69 -20.42
CA TYR A 13 7.63 -0.35 -19.16
C TYR A 13 8.01 1.12 -19.15
N ARG A 14 7.74 1.80 -18.03
CA ARG A 14 8.27 3.14 -17.74
C ARG A 14 9.19 3.04 -16.54
N TYR A 15 10.48 3.26 -16.78
CA TYR A 15 11.51 3.19 -15.76
C TYR A 15 11.65 4.47 -14.97
N LEU A 16 11.40 5.63 -15.60
CA LEU A 16 11.56 6.93 -14.96
C LEU A 16 10.51 7.92 -15.49
N LEU A 17 10.01 8.76 -14.60
CA LEU A 17 9.29 9.99 -14.92
C LEU A 17 10.00 11.14 -14.21
N SER A 18 10.31 12.24 -14.91
CA SER A 18 11.00 13.39 -14.31
C SER A 18 10.30 14.71 -14.60
N ARG A 19 10.38 15.62 -13.64
CA ARG A 19 9.90 17.01 -13.73
C ARG A 19 10.94 17.92 -13.12
N GLU A 20 11.30 19.00 -13.82
CA GLU A 20 12.21 20.01 -13.30
C GLU A 20 11.67 21.41 -13.59
N TRP A 21 11.44 22.18 -12.53
CA TRP A 21 10.96 23.57 -12.60
C TRP A 21 12.00 24.56 -12.09
N ASN A 22 12.98 24.12 -11.30
CA ASN A 22 14.10 24.95 -10.88
C ASN A 22 15.35 24.08 -10.63
N ALA A 23 16.33 24.14 -11.52
CA ALA A 23 17.57 23.36 -11.43
C ALA A 23 18.52 23.77 -10.29
N SER A 24 18.30 24.94 -9.67
CA SER A 24 19.11 25.42 -8.53
C SER A 24 18.66 24.85 -7.18
N LEU A 25 17.53 24.13 -7.14
CA LEU A 25 16.92 23.58 -5.94
C LEU A 25 17.06 22.04 -5.90
N PRO A 26 16.97 21.41 -4.71
CA PRO A 26 17.18 19.97 -4.55
C PRO A 26 16.16 19.13 -5.32
N ARG A 27 16.54 17.87 -5.58
CA ARG A 27 15.72 16.86 -6.26
C ARG A 27 15.06 15.91 -5.26
N LEU A 28 13.78 15.65 -5.45
CA LEU A 28 12.99 14.66 -4.72
C LEU A 28 12.83 13.38 -5.54
N LEU A 29 12.94 12.21 -4.92
CA LEU A 29 12.55 10.94 -5.55
C LEU A 29 11.29 10.39 -4.90
N TYR A 30 10.32 9.99 -5.71
CA TYR A 30 9.23 9.11 -5.29
C TYR A 30 9.49 7.66 -5.73
N VAL A 31 9.27 6.71 -4.82
CA VAL A 31 9.24 5.27 -5.10
C VAL A 31 7.82 4.76 -4.90
N MET A 32 7.14 4.43 -6.00
CA MET A 32 5.71 4.14 -6.05
C MET A 32 5.42 2.70 -6.48
N LEU A 33 4.15 2.30 -6.61
CA LEU A 33 3.79 0.91 -6.90
C LEU A 33 4.11 0.54 -8.36
N ASN A 34 3.38 1.14 -9.30
CA ASN A 34 3.54 0.93 -10.73
C ASN A 34 3.13 2.20 -11.50
N PRO A 35 3.70 2.43 -12.69
CA PRO A 35 3.29 3.49 -13.59
C PRO A 35 1.80 3.44 -13.97
N SER A 36 1.14 4.60 -13.96
CA SER A 36 -0.13 4.85 -14.64
C SER A 36 0.11 5.68 -15.92
N THR A 37 -0.77 6.61 -16.28
CA THR A 37 -0.77 7.28 -17.60
C THR A 37 0.21 8.44 -17.77
N ALA A 38 0.82 8.99 -16.72
CA ALA A 38 1.73 10.13 -16.85
C ALA A 38 2.92 9.87 -17.80
N SER A 39 3.29 10.84 -18.64
CA SER A 39 4.29 10.70 -19.70
C SER A 39 5.27 11.89 -19.72
N HIS A 40 6.05 12.04 -20.79
CA HIS A 40 6.88 13.23 -21.01
C HIS A 40 6.03 14.47 -21.40
N GLU A 41 4.75 14.30 -21.73
CA GLU A 41 3.84 15.37 -22.15
C GLU A 41 2.71 15.62 -21.15
N GLU A 42 2.28 14.58 -20.43
CA GLU A 42 1.06 14.63 -19.62
C GLU A 42 1.28 14.21 -18.16
N GLU A 43 0.43 14.77 -17.30
CA GLU A 43 0.34 14.41 -15.88
C GLU A 43 -0.95 13.64 -15.59
N ASP A 44 -0.85 12.61 -14.76
CA ASP A 44 -2.02 11.94 -14.18
C ASP A 44 -2.35 12.53 -12.78
N GLN A 45 -3.44 12.06 -12.16
CA GLN A 45 -3.84 12.56 -10.83
C GLN A 45 -2.74 12.35 -9.76
N THR A 46 -1.99 11.26 -9.89
CA THR A 46 -0.97 10.86 -8.94
C THR A 46 0.27 11.72 -9.10
N SER A 47 0.75 11.92 -10.33
CA SER A 47 1.92 12.76 -10.59
C SER A 47 1.65 14.23 -10.26
N LYS A 48 0.40 14.72 -10.44
CA LYS A 48 -0.03 16.04 -9.95
C LYS A 48 0.09 16.18 -8.43
N GLN A 49 -0.29 15.15 -7.67
CA GLN A 49 -0.13 15.15 -6.21
C GLN A 49 1.35 15.12 -5.80
N CYS A 50 2.17 14.29 -6.45
CA CYS A 50 3.62 14.29 -6.21
C CYS A 50 4.25 15.66 -6.50
N LEU A 51 3.87 16.30 -7.61
CA LEU A 51 4.34 17.64 -7.97
C LEU A 51 3.93 18.71 -6.95
N TYR A 52 2.69 18.63 -6.45
CA TYR A 52 2.21 19.52 -5.39
C TYR A 52 3.09 19.42 -4.14
N PHE A 53 3.28 18.22 -3.60
CA PHE A 53 4.09 18.04 -2.38
C PHE A 53 5.56 18.37 -2.60
N ALA A 54 6.13 18.03 -3.76
CA ALA A 54 7.51 18.39 -4.07
C ALA A 54 7.72 19.92 -4.05
N LYS A 55 6.80 20.68 -4.66
CA LYS A 55 6.84 22.15 -4.60
C LYS A 55 6.60 22.67 -3.19
N LYS A 56 5.61 22.11 -2.47
CA LYS A 56 5.29 22.49 -1.09
C LYS A 56 6.51 22.35 -0.17
N PHE A 57 7.30 21.30 -0.34
CA PHE A 57 8.51 21.03 0.47
C PHE A 57 9.78 21.68 -0.10
N GLY A 58 9.68 22.61 -1.05
CA GLY A 58 10.80 23.43 -1.49
C GLY A 58 11.77 22.76 -2.47
N PHE A 59 11.37 21.67 -3.11
CA PHE A 59 12.19 21.03 -4.15
C PHE A 59 12.12 21.80 -5.48
N GLY A 60 13.11 21.56 -6.34
CA GLY A 60 13.21 22.11 -7.70
C GLY A 60 12.88 21.12 -8.80
N SER A 61 12.94 19.83 -8.47
CA SER A 61 12.65 18.74 -9.38
C SER A 61 12.12 17.53 -8.62
N LEU A 62 11.42 16.65 -9.33
CA LEU A 62 11.10 15.32 -8.85
C LEU A 62 11.39 14.27 -9.92
N GLU A 63 11.78 13.09 -9.45
CA GLU A 63 11.80 11.85 -10.22
C GLU A 63 10.79 10.87 -9.59
N ILE A 64 10.16 10.04 -10.41
CA ILE A 64 9.29 8.95 -9.96
C ILE A 64 9.79 7.66 -10.59
N VAL A 65 10.11 6.71 -9.73
CA VAL A 65 10.39 5.30 -10.06
C VAL A 65 9.36 4.42 -9.36
N ASN A 66 9.27 3.15 -9.76
CA ASN A 66 8.23 2.26 -9.26
C ASN A 66 8.78 0.89 -8.87
N LEU A 67 8.11 0.21 -7.94
CA LEU A 67 8.42 -1.17 -7.58
C LEU A 67 8.35 -2.10 -8.81
N TYR A 68 7.44 -1.80 -9.73
CA TYR A 68 7.23 -2.48 -11.00
C TYR A 68 7.23 -1.44 -12.13
N ALA A 69 7.97 -1.66 -13.21
CA ALA A 69 8.02 -0.71 -14.32
C ALA A 69 6.85 -0.88 -15.31
N ILE A 70 6.09 -1.99 -15.25
CA ILE A 70 4.98 -2.22 -16.17
C ILE A 70 3.88 -1.15 -16.00
N ILE A 71 3.47 -0.55 -17.11
CA ILE A 71 2.41 0.46 -17.13
C ILE A 71 1.06 -0.21 -16.99
N SER A 72 0.30 0.18 -15.97
CA SER A 72 -1.08 -0.28 -15.75
C SER A 72 -1.88 0.71 -14.92
N THR A 73 -3.08 1.06 -15.38
CA THR A 73 -4.05 1.86 -14.60
C THR A 73 -4.73 1.05 -13.51
N ASP A 74 -4.73 -0.28 -13.63
CA ASP A 74 -5.26 -1.21 -12.63
C ASP A 74 -4.12 -2.05 -12.02
N PRO A 75 -3.71 -1.76 -10.77
CA PRO A 75 -2.67 -2.53 -10.08
C PRO A 75 -3.02 -4.01 -9.86
N ASN A 76 -4.28 -4.42 -9.97
CA ASN A 76 -4.64 -5.84 -9.91
C ASN A 76 -4.04 -6.64 -11.08
N GLN A 77 -3.74 -5.97 -12.20
CA GLN A 77 -3.18 -6.64 -13.38
C GLN A 77 -1.73 -7.09 -13.20
N LEU A 78 -1.00 -6.51 -12.23
CA LEU A 78 0.41 -6.83 -11.99
C LEU A 78 0.67 -8.32 -11.77
N LYS A 79 -0.26 -9.04 -11.10
CA LYS A 79 -0.11 -10.47 -10.79
C LYS A 79 -0.26 -11.39 -12.02
N PHE A 80 -0.75 -10.86 -13.13
CA PHE A 80 -0.96 -11.61 -14.37
C PHE A 80 0.13 -11.34 -15.42
N VAL A 81 1.02 -10.39 -15.15
CA VAL A 81 2.17 -10.10 -16.01
C VAL A 81 3.32 -11.01 -15.59
N HIS A 82 3.95 -11.69 -16.56
CA HIS A 82 5.06 -12.61 -16.29
C HIS A 82 6.25 -11.91 -15.60
N ASP A 83 6.66 -10.76 -16.14
CA ASP A 83 7.65 -9.89 -15.51
C ASP A 83 7.10 -8.47 -15.35
N PRO A 84 6.46 -8.13 -14.22
CA PRO A 84 6.02 -6.77 -13.99
C PRO A 84 7.17 -5.83 -13.59
N ILE A 85 8.32 -6.37 -13.19
CA ILE A 85 9.43 -5.57 -12.67
C ILE A 85 10.09 -4.81 -13.81
N GLY A 86 10.42 -5.51 -14.91
CA GLY A 86 11.19 -4.99 -16.03
C GLY A 86 12.70 -5.02 -15.76
N ASP A 87 13.46 -5.49 -16.74
CA ASP A 87 14.88 -5.85 -16.61
C ASP A 87 15.77 -4.72 -16.05
N GLU A 88 15.54 -3.46 -16.46
CA GLU A 88 16.37 -2.33 -16.03
C GLU A 88 15.85 -1.60 -14.79
N ASN A 89 14.73 -2.04 -14.21
CA ASN A 89 14.03 -1.23 -13.20
C ASN A 89 14.88 -0.98 -11.94
N ASP A 90 15.60 -1.98 -11.43
CA ASP A 90 16.48 -1.80 -10.26
C ASP A 90 17.64 -0.84 -10.52
N LYS A 91 18.17 -0.82 -11.75
CA LYS A 91 19.19 0.14 -12.17
C LYS A 91 18.64 1.57 -12.12
N PHE A 92 17.46 1.80 -12.72
CA PHE A 92 16.83 3.13 -12.68
C PHE A 92 16.46 3.59 -11.27
N ILE A 93 16.01 2.68 -10.40
CA ILE A 93 15.75 2.98 -8.98
C ILE A 93 17.03 3.48 -8.29
N LEU A 94 18.14 2.76 -8.44
CA LEU A 94 19.43 3.11 -7.81
C LEU A 94 20.01 4.41 -8.36
N GLU A 95 19.97 4.58 -9.67
CA GLU A 95 20.45 5.80 -10.31
C GLU A 95 19.64 7.03 -9.88
N ALA A 96 18.31 6.92 -9.85
CA ALA A 96 17.45 8.00 -9.35
C ALA A 96 17.70 8.31 -7.88
N ALA A 97 17.88 7.27 -7.05
CA ALA A 97 18.18 7.44 -5.63
C ALA A 97 19.51 8.16 -5.40
N SER A 98 20.54 7.86 -6.20
CA SER A 98 21.85 8.53 -6.11
C SER A 98 21.80 10.02 -6.46
N ARG A 99 20.83 10.44 -7.28
CA ARG A 99 20.64 11.83 -7.72
C ARG A 99 19.74 12.65 -6.78
N ALA A 100 19.03 12.01 -5.85
CA ALA A 100 18.00 12.64 -5.05
C ALA A 100 18.52 13.05 -3.66
N THR A 101 18.10 14.22 -3.19
CA THR A 101 18.38 14.69 -1.83
C THR A 101 17.46 14.01 -0.81
N THR A 102 16.25 13.64 -1.22
CA THR A 102 15.25 13.00 -0.36
C THR A 102 14.51 11.94 -1.15
N ILE A 103 14.21 10.80 -0.50
CA ILE A 103 13.44 9.71 -1.07
C ILE A 103 12.15 9.55 -0.30
N ILE A 104 11.02 9.67 -0.99
CA ILE A 104 9.69 9.39 -0.49
C ILE A 104 9.21 8.05 -1.05
N VAL A 105 8.91 7.10 -0.17
CA VAL A 105 8.22 5.86 -0.53
C VAL A 105 6.71 6.07 -0.43
N SER A 106 5.94 5.59 -1.42
CA SER A 106 4.49 5.78 -1.49
C SER A 106 3.78 4.71 -2.33
N TRP A 107 4.18 3.45 -2.19
CA TRP A 107 3.66 2.31 -2.96
C TRP A 107 2.30 1.78 -2.48
N GLY A 108 1.69 2.36 -1.45
CA GLY A 108 0.39 1.91 -0.94
C GLY A 108 0.49 0.60 -0.16
N GLU A 109 -0.64 -0.10 0.00
CA GLU A 109 -0.78 -1.17 1.00
C GLU A 109 -0.92 -2.59 0.43
N LYS A 110 -0.94 -2.74 -0.90
CA LYS A 110 -1.34 -3.99 -1.56
C LYS A 110 -0.65 -4.18 -2.92
N HIS A 111 -0.87 -5.35 -3.53
CA HIS A 111 -0.33 -5.78 -4.84
C HIS A 111 1.19 -6.03 -4.83
N PHE A 112 1.71 -6.49 -3.70
CA PHE A 112 3.10 -6.93 -3.60
C PHE A 112 3.25 -8.37 -4.07
N ILE A 113 4.19 -8.58 -4.99
CA ILE A 113 4.62 -9.86 -5.53
C ILE A 113 6.00 -10.12 -4.94
N ASN A 114 6.21 -11.29 -4.34
CA ASN A 114 7.51 -11.71 -3.78
C ASN A 114 8.15 -10.66 -2.85
N GLN A 115 7.32 -9.95 -2.07
CA GLN A 115 7.72 -8.89 -1.16
C GLN A 115 8.60 -7.80 -1.81
N ARG A 116 8.29 -7.42 -3.06
CA ARG A 116 9.08 -6.44 -3.83
C ARG A 116 9.35 -5.13 -3.09
N HIS A 117 8.37 -4.61 -2.34
CA HIS A 117 8.54 -3.42 -1.49
C HIS A 117 9.68 -3.57 -0.48
N ASN A 118 9.80 -4.72 0.20
CA ASN A 118 10.88 -4.99 1.14
C ASN A 118 12.24 -5.10 0.44
N LYS A 119 12.27 -5.69 -0.77
CA LYS A 119 13.49 -5.79 -1.56
C LYS A 119 14.00 -4.42 -1.99
N VAL A 120 13.12 -3.56 -2.52
CA VAL A 120 13.49 -2.20 -2.94
C VAL A 120 13.86 -1.32 -1.75
N ALA A 121 13.13 -1.41 -0.64
CA ALA A 121 13.50 -0.66 0.57
C ALA A 121 14.89 -1.05 1.07
N ARG A 122 15.21 -2.35 1.16
CA ARG A 122 16.54 -2.84 1.52
C ARG A 122 17.61 -2.43 0.50
N LEU A 123 17.28 -2.47 -0.79
CA LEU A 123 18.18 -2.03 -1.86
C LEU A 123 18.61 -0.58 -1.61
N LEU A 124 17.68 0.31 -1.30
CA LEU A 124 17.94 1.72 -1.04
C LEU A 124 18.67 1.94 0.30
N THR A 125 18.22 1.32 1.39
CA THR A 125 18.83 1.53 2.71
C THR A 125 20.23 0.93 2.79
N SER A 126 20.51 -0.18 2.10
CA SER A 126 21.87 -0.75 2.00
C SER A 126 22.87 0.18 1.31
N LYS A 127 22.39 1.17 0.54
CA LYS A 127 23.18 2.24 -0.08
C LYS A 127 23.27 3.50 0.79
N GLY A 128 22.76 3.45 2.03
CA GLY A 128 22.81 4.55 2.98
C GLY A 128 21.67 5.57 2.84
N HIS A 129 20.67 5.31 1.98
CA HIS A 129 19.56 6.24 1.83
C HIS A 129 18.55 6.12 2.97
N GLN A 130 18.12 7.27 3.50
CA GLN A 130 16.96 7.36 4.39
C GLN A 130 15.67 7.44 3.58
N LEU A 131 14.66 6.71 4.02
CA LEU A 131 13.36 6.67 3.38
C LEU A 131 12.36 7.51 4.19
N HIS A 132 11.58 8.31 3.51
CA HIS A 132 10.50 9.11 4.08
C HIS A 132 9.16 8.73 3.46
N CYS A 133 8.06 9.17 4.06
CA CYS A 133 6.73 9.06 3.48
C CYS A 133 5.86 10.26 3.86
N LEU A 134 4.79 10.48 3.09
CA LEU A 134 3.77 11.49 3.41
C LEU A 134 2.86 11.04 4.57
N GLY A 135 2.85 9.74 4.87
CA GLY A 135 2.09 9.17 5.97
C GLY A 135 2.10 7.64 5.93
N ILE A 136 1.89 7.04 7.09
CA ILE A 136 1.90 5.60 7.29
C ILE A 136 0.47 5.13 7.52
N ALA A 137 0.05 4.09 6.79
CA ALA A 137 -1.25 3.47 6.98
C ALA A 137 -1.26 2.59 8.24
N LYS A 138 -2.46 2.15 8.69
CA LYS A 138 -2.57 1.23 9.85
C LYS A 138 -1.83 -0.09 9.62
N SER A 139 -1.74 -0.52 8.36
CA SER A 139 -0.96 -1.69 7.95
C SER A 139 0.55 -1.51 8.11
N GLY A 140 1.05 -0.29 8.35
CA GLY A 140 2.49 0.01 8.40
C GLY A 140 3.11 0.35 7.04
N HIS A 141 2.36 0.28 5.96
CA HIS A 141 2.84 0.69 4.63
C HIS A 141 2.70 2.20 4.39
N PRO A 142 3.56 2.80 3.54
CA PRO A 142 3.44 4.19 3.17
C PRO A 142 2.20 4.40 2.29
N ARG A 143 1.43 5.45 2.59
CA ARG A 143 0.22 5.77 1.83
C ARG A 143 0.56 6.22 0.41
N HIS A 144 -0.30 5.86 -0.54
CA HIS A 144 -0.24 6.34 -1.91
C HIS A 144 -0.65 7.84 -1.97
N PRO A 145 -0.01 8.68 -2.81
CA PRO A 145 -0.18 10.13 -2.73
C PRO A 145 -1.54 10.63 -3.26
N SER A 146 -2.23 9.84 -4.10
CA SER A 146 -3.47 10.28 -4.79
C SER A 146 -4.60 10.78 -3.87
N ARG A 147 -4.62 10.37 -2.60
CA ARG A 147 -5.64 10.77 -1.60
C ARG A 147 -5.04 11.43 -0.36
N MET A 148 -3.79 11.87 -0.43
CA MET A 148 -3.15 12.54 0.70
C MET A 148 -3.66 13.97 0.84
N SER A 149 -3.90 14.40 2.08
CA SER A 149 -4.35 15.76 2.38
C SER A 149 -3.25 16.78 2.12
N HIS A 150 -3.61 17.92 1.55
CA HIS A 150 -2.69 19.06 1.38
C HIS A 150 -2.32 19.74 2.70
N SER A 151 -2.93 19.37 3.82
CA SER A 151 -2.56 19.82 5.18
C SER A 151 -1.32 19.14 5.75
N ILE A 152 -0.65 18.25 5.01
CA ILE A 152 0.60 17.61 5.47
C ILE A 152 1.71 18.64 5.39
N GLU A 153 2.31 18.96 6.54
CA GLU A 153 3.35 20.01 6.65
C GLU A 153 4.78 19.45 6.77
N SER A 154 4.94 18.14 6.96
CA SER A 154 6.26 17.54 7.08
C SER A 154 6.29 16.09 6.60
N LEU A 155 7.50 15.61 6.30
CA LEU A 155 7.75 14.23 5.91
C LEU A 155 7.99 13.36 7.15
N THR A 156 7.43 12.15 7.16
CA THR A 156 7.66 11.16 8.21
C THR A 156 8.79 10.23 7.82
N LEU A 157 9.77 10.02 8.71
CA LEU A 157 10.80 9.00 8.51
C LEU A 157 10.15 7.61 8.46
N TYR A 158 10.48 6.83 7.43
CA TYR A 158 9.95 5.51 7.19
C TYR A 158 11.02 4.44 7.44
N SER A 159 10.97 3.83 8.63
CA SER A 159 11.83 2.69 8.98
C SER A 159 11.19 1.37 8.57
N THR A 160 11.81 0.65 7.63
CA THR A 160 11.39 -0.70 7.30
C THR A 160 11.72 -1.71 8.39
N ASP A 161 12.78 -1.48 9.16
CA ASP A 161 13.10 -2.34 10.31
C ASP A 161 12.03 -2.24 11.40
N ASP A 162 11.45 -1.06 11.62
CA ASP A 162 10.35 -0.87 12.56
C ASP A 162 9.11 -1.63 12.09
N TYR A 163 8.84 -1.60 10.78
CA TYR A 163 7.75 -2.34 10.16
C TYR A 163 7.96 -3.86 10.29
N LEU A 164 9.15 -4.37 9.92
CA LEU A 164 9.48 -5.79 10.00
C LEU A 164 9.49 -6.29 11.45
N ARG A 165 9.96 -5.49 12.40
CA ARG A 165 9.86 -5.80 13.84
C ARG A 165 8.41 -5.88 14.31
N LYS A 166 7.53 -4.98 13.85
CA LYS A 166 6.09 -5.01 14.19
C LYS A 166 5.37 -6.22 13.59
N LEU A 167 5.74 -6.66 12.38
CA LEU A 167 5.17 -7.85 11.75
C LEU A 167 5.51 -9.14 12.51
N HIS A 168 6.74 -9.24 13.02
CA HIS A 168 7.21 -10.43 13.74
C HIS A 168 7.01 -10.34 15.27
N ALA A 169 6.48 -9.21 15.78
CA ALA A 169 6.10 -9.12 17.18
C ALA A 169 4.93 -10.10 17.43
N PRO A 170 4.97 -10.92 18.48
CA PRO A 170 3.86 -11.80 18.80
C PRO A 170 2.59 -10.95 18.96
N GLN A 171 1.57 -11.24 18.13
CA GLN A 171 0.28 -10.59 18.30
C GLN A 171 -0.20 -10.95 19.71
N LYS A 172 -0.53 -9.93 20.52
CA LYS A 172 -1.18 -10.16 21.81
C LYS A 172 -2.41 -11.02 21.54
N VAL A 173 -2.37 -12.28 21.98
CA VAL A 173 -3.54 -13.15 22.03
C VAL A 173 -4.52 -12.45 22.96
N ILE A 174 -5.58 -11.86 22.40
CA ILE A 174 -6.69 -11.38 23.19
C ILE A 174 -7.33 -12.65 23.75
N SER A 175 -7.05 -12.96 25.03
CA SER A 175 -7.77 -14.00 25.74
C SER A 175 -9.22 -13.55 25.84
N LEU A 176 -10.09 -14.11 25.00
CA LEU A 176 -11.52 -14.06 25.21
C LEU A 176 -11.80 -14.90 26.46
N VAL A 177 -11.83 -14.25 27.61
CA VAL A 177 -12.37 -14.85 28.83
C VAL A 177 -13.89 -14.95 28.61
N PRO A 178 -14.50 -16.15 28.60
CA PRO A 178 -15.94 -16.25 28.53
C PRO A 178 -16.50 -15.77 29.87
N THR A 179 -17.19 -14.64 29.87
CA THR A 179 -18.00 -14.22 31.03
C THR A 179 -19.19 -15.16 31.14
N ILE A 180 -19.04 -16.24 31.91
CA ILE A 180 -20.17 -17.07 32.32
C ILE A 180 -21.00 -16.23 33.31
N MET A 181 -22.14 -15.73 32.85
CA MET A 181 -23.14 -15.14 33.74
C MET A 181 -23.73 -16.24 34.63
N ASN A 182 -23.48 -16.12 35.93
CA ASN A 182 -24.23 -16.81 36.98
C ASN A 182 -25.72 -16.44 36.90
N ARG A 183 -26.54 -17.27 36.24
CA ARG A 183 -27.98 -17.29 36.48
C ARG A 183 -28.26 -18.11 37.73
N LYS A 184 -28.67 -17.44 38.80
CA LYS A 184 -29.25 -18.07 39.99
C LYS A 184 -30.45 -18.93 39.57
N LEU A 185 -30.37 -20.22 39.84
CA LEU A 185 -31.52 -21.12 39.91
C LEU A 185 -32.46 -20.63 41.01
N LYS A 186 -33.73 -20.40 40.66
CA LYS A 186 -34.85 -20.51 41.61
C LYS A 186 -35.77 -21.61 41.10
N SER A 187 -36.01 -22.56 42.01
CA SER A 187 -36.83 -23.77 41.88
C SER A 187 -38.33 -23.45 41.95
N PRO A 188 -39.21 -24.45 41.72
CA PRO A 188 -40.51 -24.29 41.08
C PRO A 188 -41.65 -24.08 42.06
N ASP A 189 -42.77 -23.52 41.59
CA ASP A 189 -44.12 -23.88 42.06
C ASP A 189 -45.18 -23.15 41.23
N ARG A 190 -45.89 -23.89 40.37
CA ARG A 190 -47.33 -24.18 40.56
C ARG A 190 -47.90 -24.95 39.37
N TYR A 191 -48.49 -26.07 39.73
CA TYR A 191 -49.31 -26.98 38.95
C TYR A 191 -50.68 -26.34 38.73
N ASP A 192 -51.22 -26.38 37.50
CA ASP A 192 -52.66 -26.28 37.28
C ASP A 192 -53.03 -27.06 35.98
N PRO A 193 -53.94 -28.05 36.03
CA PRO A 193 -54.27 -28.89 34.88
C PRO A 193 -55.56 -28.43 34.17
N VAL A 194 -55.94 -29.22 33.15
CA VAL A 194 -57.21 -29.19 32.37
C VAL A 194 -57.19 -28.13 31.24
N THR A 195 -57.36 -28.41 29.94
CA THR A 195 -58.32 -29.30 29.25
C THR A 195 -57.82 -29.84 27.89
N ARG A 196 -58.42 -30.99 27.55
CA ARG A 196 -58.34 -31.93 26.40
C ARG A 196 -58.36 -31.40 24.95
N SER A 197 -58.05 -32.40 24.09
CA SER A 197 -58.56 -32.70 22.72
C SER A 197 -57.73 -32.14 21.58
N ASP A 198 -57.39 -32.84 20.50
CA ASP A 198 -57.53 -34.23 20.02
C ASP A 198 -56.64 -34.33 18.75
N TYR A 199 -56.47 -35.54 18.21
CA TYR A 199 -56.00 -35.92 16.85
C TYR A 199 -54.53 -36.30 16.62
N ASP A 200 -54.27 -37.60 16.84
CA ASP A 200 -53.99 -38.67 15.86
C ASP A 200 -53.01 -38.49 14.67
N PHE A 201 -52.03 -39.41 14.68
CA PHE A 201 -51.59 -40.35 13.62
C PHE A 201 -51.20 -39.90 12.20
N HIS A 202 -49.91 -40.08 11.88
CA HIS A 202 -49.34 -41.02 10.87
C HIS A 202 -47.83 -40.69 10.69
N LYS A 203 -46.86 -41.59 10.92
CA LYS A 203 -46.35 -42.67 10.02
C LYS A 203 -46.21 -42.16 8.57
N ASP A 204 -45.07 -42.21 7.87
CA ASP A 204 -44.05 -43.24 7.74
C ASP A 204 -42.93 -42.73 6.78
N VAL A 205 -41.71 -43.27 6.92
CA VAL A 205 -40.81 -43.82 5.84
C VAL A 205 -40.17 -42.84 4.82
N MET A 206 -38.84 -42.58 4.89
CA MET A 206 -37.66 -43.22 4.20
C MET A 206 -37.42 -42.78 2.74
N GLU A 207 -36.14 -42.49 2.45
CA GLU A 207 -35.30 -42.74 1.23
C GLU A 207 -35.93 -42.48 -0.16
N ASP A 208 -35.33 -41.74 -1.10
CA ASP A 208 -33.92 -41.59 -1.53
C ASP A 208 -33.62 -40.16 -2.05
#